data_AF-E6TK87-F1
#
_entry.id   AF-E6TK87-F1
#
_cell.length_a   1.000
_cell.length_b   1.000
_cell.length_c   1.000
_cell.angle_alpha   90.00
_cell.angle_beta   90.00
_cell.angle_gamma   90.00
#
_symmetry.space_group_name_H-M   'P 1'
#
loop_
_entity.id
_entity.type
_entity.pdbx_description
1 polymer ?
#
loop_
_entity_poly.entity_id
_entity_poly.type
_entity_poly.pdbx_seq_one_letter_code
_entity_poly.pdbx_strand_id
1 'polypeptide(L)'
;MFALATLLTLVNQVSGTPYVVGGDSPSGTDCSGLVSWVTNAATGRPVYGDRFHTGNIESALLARGFQYGTQPGALVVGWNSGHTAVTLPDGTPVSSGEGGGVRVGGGGAYQDQFTNHMFLPAPAAVPPPPDPFLSPPINQLPPPPPPGAAPVVMMGHETALPPGAPLPPPPPGAPVPPPPPGMPVPPPPPGAPA
;
A
#
# COMPACT_ATOMS: atom_id res chain seq x y z
N MET A 1 -2.93 -7.74 17.75
CA MET A 1 -1.82 -6.98 17.14
C MET A 1 -0.90 -8.00 16.49
N PHE A 2 -0.57 -7.87 15.20
CA PHE A 2 0.31 -8.79 14.49
C PHE A 2 1.72 -8.20 14.36
N ALA A 3 2.73 -9.06 14.25
CA ALA A 3 4.10 -8.64 14.01
C ALA A 3 4.39 -8.59 12.51
N LEU A 4 4.81 -7.43 12.00
CA LEU A 4 5.21 -7.24 10.61
C LEU A 4 6.30 -8.23 10.18
N ALA A 5 7.26 -8.51 11.07
CA ALA A 5 8.33 -9.48 10.82
C ALA A 5 7.79 -10.90 10.52
N THR A 6 6.70 -11.32 11.17
CA THR A 6 6.08 -12.63 10.94
C THR A 6 5.43 -12.69 9.55
N LEU A 7 4.76 -11.60 9.14
CA LEU A 7 4.18 -11.48 7.80
C LEU A 7 5.26 -11.50 6.72
N LEU A 8 6.33 -10.74 6.89
CA LEU A 8 7.46 -10.71 5.95
C LEU A 8 8.15 -12.07 5.86
N THR A 9 8.30 -12.77 6.99
CA THR A 9 8.86 -14.13 7.00
C THR A 9 7.96 -15.09 6.22
N LEU A 10 6.65 -15.07 6.46
CA LEU A 10 5.69 -15.90 5.73
C LEU A 10 5.74 -15.62 4.23
N VAL A 11 5.63 -14.35 3.84
CA VAL A 11 5.60 -13.93 2.43
C VAL A 11 6.90 -14.32 1.71
N ASN A 12 8.06 -14.16 2.36
CA ASN A 12 9.32 -14.63 1.80
C ASN A 12 9.37 -16.17 1.69
N GLN A 13 8.79 -16.91 2.64
CA GLN A 13 8.74 -18.38 2.58
C GLN A 13 7.86 -18.91 1.45
N VAL A 14 6.74 -18.23 1.14
CA VAL A 14 5.81 -18.66 0.09
C VAL A 14 6.10 -18.04 -1.28
N SER A 15 7.13 -17.21 -1.38
CA SER A 15 7.56 -16.63 -2.65
C SER A 15 7.97 -17.73 -3.63
N GLY A 16 7.46 -17.67 -4.86
CA GLY A 16 7.69 -18.69 -5.88
C GLY A 16 6.76 -19.91 -5.81
N THR A 17 5.83 -19.99 -4.85
CA THR A 17 4.79 -21.02 -4.85
C THR A 17 3.97 -20.95 -6.16
N PRO A 18 3.78 -22.07 -6.89
CA PRO A 18 3.09 -22.08 -8.17
C PRO A 18 1.63 -21.61 -8.08
N TYR A 19 1.12 -21.03 -9.17
CA TYR A 19 -0.30 -20.71 -9.27
C TYR A 19 -1.13 -21.97 -9.49
N VAL A 20 -2.01 -22.28 -8.55
CA VAL A 20 -2.97 -23.40 -8.65
C VAL A 20 -4.34 -22.88 -8.28
N VAL A 21 -5.30 -22.96 -9.21
CA VAL A 21 -6.69 -22.55 -8.98
C VAL A 21 -7.25 -23.36 -7.81
N GLY A 22 -7.72 -22.66 -6.78
CA GLY A 22 -8.19 -23.26 -5.56
C GLY A 22 -7.12 -24.00 -4.75
N GLY A 23 -5.85 -23.65 -4.91
CA GLY A 23 -4.77 -24.14 -4.05
C GLY A 23 -4.80 -23.51 -2.66
N ASP A 24 -4.43 -24.28 -1.64
CA ASP A 24 -4.34 -23.84 -0.24
C ASP A 24 -3.18 -24.57 0.47
N SER A 25 -2.06 -24.73 -0.22
CA SER A 25 -0.88 -25.39 0.35
C SER A 25 0.42 -24.82 -0.22
N PRO A 26 1.58 -25.12 0.39
CA PRO A 26 2.88 -24.75 -0.16
C PRO A 26 3.13 -25.23 -1.61
N SER A 27 2.40 -26.26 -2.06
CA SER A 27 2.50 -26.83 -3.41
C SER A 27 1.79 -25.99 -4.47
N GLY A 28 0.93 -25.03 -4.07
CA GLY A 28 0.29 -24.12 -5.00
C GLY A 28 -0.86 -23.33 -4.38
N THR A 29 -1.07 -22.11 -4.87
CA THR A 29 -2.15 -21.21 -4.41
C THR A 29 -2.63 -20.28 -5.51
N ASP A 30 -3.90 -19.89 -5.45
CA ASP A 30 -4.43 -18.84 -6.33
C ASP A 30 -4.31 -17.45 -5.68
N CYS A 31 -4.82 -16.43 -6.38
CA CYS A 31 -4.80 -15.06 -5.87
C CYS A 31 -5.49 -14.94 -4.50
N SER A 32 -6.68 -15.52 -4.37
CA SER A 32 -7.46 -15.49 -3.12
C SER A 32 -6.87 -16.35 -2.00
N GLY A 33 -6.23 -17.48 -2.32
CA GLY A 33 -5.56 -18.34 -1.36
C GLY A 33 -4.36 -17.64 -0.73
N LEU A 34 -3.51 -16.99 -1.53
CA LEU A 34 -2.41 -16.18 -1.01
C LEU A 34 -2.91 -15.08 -0.07
N VAL A 35 -3.92 -14.31 -0.48
CA VAL A 35 -4.47 -13.23 0.35
C VAL A 35 -5.10 -13.80 1.62
N SER A 36 -5.71 -14.99 1.56
CA SER A 36 -6.19 -15.71 2.75
C SER A 36 -5.06 -16.00 3.73
N TRP A 37 -3.92 -16.51 3.27
CA TRP A 37 -2.77 -16.81 4.13
C TRP A 37 -2.24 -15.58 4.84
N VAL A 38 -2.05 -14.49 4.09
CA VAL A 38 -1.53 -13.22 4.62
C VAL A 38 -2.50 -12.63 5.64
N THR A 39 -3.80 -12.60 5.34
CA THR A 39 -4.82 -12.04 6.22
C THR A 39 -5.08 -12.93 7.45
N ASN A 40 -4.96 -14.25 7.32
CA ASN A 40 -5.02 -15.19 8.44
C ASN A 40 -3.83 -14.99 9.38
N ALA A 41 -2.61 -14.92 8.85
CA ALA A 41 -1.41 -14.66 9.62
C ALA A 41 -1.49 -13.31 10.36
N ALA A 42 -1.99 -12.27 9.69
CA ALA A 42 -2.20 -10.95 10.28
C ALA A 42 -3.26 -10.92 11.39
N THR A 43 -4.12 -11.94 11.47
CA THR A 43 -5.22 -11.99 12.45
C THR A 43 -5.09 -13.13 13.45
N GLY A 44 -3.94 -13.83 13.45
CA GLY A 44 -3.67 -14.94 14.38
C GLY A 44 -4.45 -16.22 14.06
N ARG A 45 -4.98 -16.36 12.85
CA ARG A 45 -5.66 -17.56 12.36
C ARG A 45 -4.66 -18.54 11.75
N PRO A 46 -5.01 -19.84 11.66
CA PRO A 46 -4.22 -20.81 10.89
C PRO A 46 -4.00 -20.31 9.45
N VAL A 47 -2.76 -20.36 8.99
CA VAL A 47 -2.39 -19.88 7.65
C VAL A 47 -3.15 -20.67 6.58
N TYR A 48 -3.16 -22.00 6.70
CA TYR A 48 -3.86 -22.93 5.81
C TYR A 48 -5.18 -23.42 6.42
N GLY A 49 -6.13 -23.84 5.58
CA GLY A 49 -7.37 -24.48 6.01
C GLY A 49 -8.50 -23.52 6.43
N ASP A 50 -8.22 -22.21 6.54
CA ASP A 50 -9.21 -21.14 6.74
C ASP A 50 -9.16 -20.15 5.56
N ARG A 51 -9.24 -20.69 4.35
CA ARG A 51 -9.18 -19.87 3.13
C ARG A 51 -10.54 -19.28 2.76
N PHE A 52 -10.52 -18.19 2.01
CA PHE A 52 -11.67 -17.65 1.29
C PHE A 52 -11.39 -17.62 -0.21
N HIS A 53 -12.37 -17.16 -0.98
CA HIS A 53 -12.27 -16.94 -2.42
C HIS A 53 -12.66 -15.50 -2.76
N THR A 54 -12.35 -15.05 -3.98
CA THR A 54 -12.68 -13.68 -4.41
C THR A 54 -14.18 -13.34 -4.27
N GLY A 55 -15.07 -14.33 -4.43
CA GLY A 55 -16.51 -14.13 -4.31
C GLY A 55 -17.03 -13.84 -2.89
N ASN A 56 -16.27 -14.19 -1.83
CA ASN A 56 -16.66 -13.92 -0.43
C ASN A 56 -15.63 -13.10 0.36
N ILE A 57 -14.61 -12.57 -0.31
CA ILE A 57 -13.48 -11.88 0.29
C ILE A 57 -13.90 -10.73 1.22
N GLU A 58 -14.90 -9.92 0.83
CA GLU A 58 -15.38 -8.80 1.65
C GLU A 58 -15.84 -9.27 3.04
N SER A 59 -16.76 -10.22 3.08
CA SER A 59 -17.27 -10.80 4.32
C SER A 59 -16.16 -11.47 5.16
N ALA A 60 -15.21 -12.12 4.48
CA ALA A 60 -14.08 -12.79 5.10
C ALA A 60 -13.10 -11.80 5.74
N LEU A 61 -12.84 -10.67 5.11
CA LEU A 61 -11.99 -9.59 5.62
C LEU A 61 -12.66 -8.86 6.79
N LEU A 62 -13.97 -8.59 6.71
CA LEU A 62 -14.74 -8.03 7.84
C LEU A 62 -14.68 -8.93 9.08
N ALA A 63 -14.86 -10.25 8.92
CA ALA A 63 -14.74 -11.23 10.00
C ALA A 63 -13.31 -11.34 10.59
N ARG A 64 -12.32 -10.77 9.88
CA ARG A 64 -10.91 -10.64 10.26
C ARG A 64 -10.58 -9.25 10.82
N GLY A 65 -11.56 -8.37 10.96
CA GLY A 65 -11.38 -7.03 11.55
C GLY A 65 -10.83 -5.98 10.58
N PHE A 66 -10.87 -6.26 9.28
CA PHE A 66 -10.53 -5.25 8.27
C PHE A 66 -11.61 -4.17 8.19
N GLN A 67 -11.20 -2.98 7.78
CA GLN A 67 -12.03 -1.80 7.57
C GLN A 67 -12.02 -1.42 6.09
N TYR A 68 -13.10 -0.80 5.60
CA TYR A 68 -13.18 -0.34 4.22
C TYR A 68 -12.18 0.79 3.92
N GLY A 69 -11.63 0.77 2.70
CA GLY A 69 -10.70 1.77 2.19
C GLY A 69 -9.24 1.35 2.29
N THR A 70 -8.35 2.32 2.36
CA THR A 70 -6.90 2.13 2.45
C THR A 70 -6.33 3.02 3.54
N GLN A 71 -5.21 2.60 4.14
CA GLN A 71 -4.50 3.40 5.13
C GLN A 71 -2.99 3.23 4.96
N PRO A 72 -2.20 4.32 4.94
CA PRO A 72 -0.74 4.23 4.98
C PRO A 72 -0.25 3.45 6.20
N GLY A 73 0.75 2.59 6.01
CA GLY A 73 1.29 1.77 7.10
C GLY A 73 0.37 0.65 7.57
N ALA A 74 -0.73 0.36 6.87
CA ALA A 74 -1.61 -0.76 7.16
C ALA A 74 -1.40 -1.91 6.18
N LEU A 75 -1.88 -3.10 6.55
CA LEU A 75 -2.02 -4.20 5.61
C LEU A 75 -3.24 -3.92 4.74
N VAL A 76 -3.06 -3.74 3.43
CA VAL A 76 -4.14 -3.37 2.51
C VAL A 76 -4.40 -4.50 1.53
N VAL A 77 -5.66 -4.82 1.30
CA VAL A 77 -6.12 -5.81 0.32
C VAL A 77 -6.96 -5.10 -0.74
N GLY A 78 -6.61 -5.32 -2.00
CA GLY A 78 -7.36 -4.84 -3.16
C GLY A 78 -7.98 -6.03 -3.90
N TRP A 79 -9.21 -5.89 -4.39
CA TRP A 79 -9.85 -6.91 -5.21
C TRP A 79 -10.88 -6.36 -6.19
N ASN A 80 -11.18 -7.17 -7.21
CA ASN A 80 -12.29 -7.01 -8.13
C ASN A 80 -13.02 -8.37 -8.28
N SER A 81 -13.86 -8.55 -9.30
CA SER A 81 -14.63 -9.80 -9.47
C SER A 81 -13.79 -11.04 -9.77
N GLY A 82 -12.53 -10.90 -10.21
CA GLY A 82 -11.71 -12.01 -10.68
C GLY A 82 -10.32 -12.11 -10.05
N HIS A 83 -9.84 -11.07 -9.39
CA HIS A 83 -8.47 -11.01 -8.88
C HIS A 83 -8.38 -10.28 -7.54
N THR A 84 -7.35 -10.60 -6.77
CA THR A 84 -7.02 -9.94 -5.52
C THR A 84 -5.52 -9.98 -5.26
N ALA A 85 -5.01 -8.92 -4.63
CA ALA A 85 -3.63 -8.81 -4.17
C ALA A 85 -3.57 -8.06 -2.85
N VAL A 86 -2.40 -8.10 -2.20
CA VAL A 86 -2.18 -7.50 -0.88
C VAL A 86 -0.92 -6.64 -0.90
N THR A 87 -0.94 -5.56 -0.14
CA THR A 87 0.23 -4.72 0.16
C THR A 87 0.46 -4.71 1.65
N LEU A 88 1.67 -5.10 2.05
CA LEU A 88 2.09 -5.17 3.45
C LEU A 88 2.24 -3.77 4.06
N PRO A 89 2.25 -3.66 5.41
CA PRO A 89 2.41 -2.37 6.10
C PRO A 89 3.66 -1.57 5.77
N ASP A 90 4.73 -2.23 5.33
CA ASP A 90 5.97 -1.59 4.85
C ASP A 90 5.88 -1.11 3.39
N GLY A 91 4.74 -1.31 2.74
CA GLY A 91 4.52 -0.99 1.33
C GLY A 91 4.86 -2.14 0.38
N THR A 92 5.38 -3.27 0.86
CA THR A 92 5.78 -4.40 0.01
C THR A 92 4.54 -5.02 -0.68
N PRO A 93 4.46 -5.01 -2.02
CA PRO A 93 3.35 -5.62 -2.74
C PRO A 93 3.54 -7.14 -2.87
N VAL A 94 2.44 -7.88 -2.76
CA VAL A 94 2.41 -9.33 -2.86
C VAL A 94 1.17 -9.78 -3.67
N SER A 95 1.37 -10.56 -4.72
CA SER A 95 0.28 -11.14 -5.52
C SER A 95 0.57 -12.58 -5.92
N SER A 96 -0.47 -13.29 -6.35
CA SER A 96 -0.35 -14.59 -7.00
C SER A 96 -1.18 -14.62 -8.27
N GLY A 97 -0.63 -15.12 -9.38
CA GLY A 97 -1.32 -15.27 -10.66
C GLY A 97 -0.89 -14.29 -11.75
N GLU A 98 -0.17 -13.24 -11.40
CA GLU A 98 0.38 -12.24 -12.34
C GLU A 98 1.72 -12.72 -12.94
N GLY A 99 1.69 -13.93 -13.52
CA GLY A 99 2.86 -14.58 -14.14
C GLY A 99 3.25 -15.94 -13.54
N GLY A 100 2.30 -16.68 -12.95
CA GLY A 100 2.47 -18.12 -12.69
C GLY A 100 2.71 -18.54 -11.23
N GLY A 101 2.56 -17.64 -10.26
CA GLY A 101 2.65 -17.98 -8.84
C GLY A 101 2.75 -16.77 -7.92
N VAL A 102 3.06 -17.03 -6.65
CA VAL A 102 3.26 -16.01 -5.61
C VAL A 102 4.51 -15.20 -5.90
N ARG A 103 4.39 -13.87 -5.86
CA ARG A 103 5.46 -12.92 -6.13
C ARG A 103 5.45 -11.80 -5.10
N VAL A 104 6.64 -11.44 -4.64
CA VAL A 104 6.92 -10.27 -3.79
C VAL A 104 7.55 -9.20 -4.67
N GLY A 105 7.10 -7.94 -4.54
CA GLY A 105 7.63 -6.83 -5.34
C GLY A 105 6.99 -6.65 -6.72
N GLY A 106 5.89 -7.36 -7.00
CA GLY A 106 5.09 -7.24 -8.23
C GLY A 106 3.83 -6.37 -8.03
N GLY A 107 2.69 -6.82 -8.55
CA GLY A 107 1.41 -6.18 -8.28
C GLY A 107 1.00 -6.31 -6.82
N GLY A 108 0.36 -5.26 -6.28
CA GLY A 108 -0.11 -5.20 -4.90
C GLY A 108 -1.53 -4.68 -4.83
N ALA A 109 -2.02 -4.31 -3.65
CA ALA A 109 -3.40 -3.88 -3.45
C ALA A 109 -3.78 -2.59 -4.19
N TYR A 110 -2.81 -1.77 -4.63
CA TYR A 110 -3.05 -0.46 -5.25
C TYR A 110 -3.07 -0.46 -6.78
N GLN A 111 -3.23 -1.63 -7.41
CA GLN A 111 -3.35 -1.69 -8.86
C GLN A 111 -4.67 -1.09 -9.34
N ASP A 112 -4.64 -0.35 -10.46
CA ASP A 112 -5.81 0.35 -11.02
C ASP A 112 -7.00 -0.58 -11.35
N GLN A 113 -6.75 -1.88 -11.51
CA GLN A 113 -7.78 -2.89 -11.78
C GLN A 113 -8.69 -3.20 -10.57
N PHE A 114 -8.29 -2.82 -9.35
CA PHE A 114 -9.06 -3.11 -8.15
C PHE A 114 -10.07 -2.02 -7.85
N THR A 115 -11.33 -2.43 -7.72
CA THR A 115 -12.46 -1.54 -7.44
C THR A 115 -12.81 -1.50 -5.96
N ASN A 116 -12.36 -2.49 -5.19
CA ASN A 116 -12.64 -2.60 -3.76
C ASN A 116 -11.34 -2.71 -2.97
N HIS A 117 -11.33 -2.07 -1.80
CA HIS A 117 -10.18 -2.05 -0.91
C HIS A 117 -10.62 -2.15 0.55
N MET A 118 -9.84 -2.89 1.32
CA MET A 118 -9.96 -2.94 2.77
C MET A 118 -8.57 -2.98 3.40
N PHE A 119 -8.45 -2.47 4.62
CA PHE A 119 -7.20 -2.44 5.34
C PHE A 119 -7.34 -2.96 6.77
N LEU A 120 -6.25 -3.49 7.30
CA LEU A 120 -6.08 -3.85 8.70
C LEU A 120 -4.96 -2.97 9.28
N PRO A 121 -5.25 -2.10 10.27
CA PRO A 121 -4.23 -1.29 10.91
C PRO A 121 -3.08 -2.14 11.46
N ALA A 122 -1.85 -1.80 11.09
CA ALA A 122 -0.67 -2.42 11.67
C ALA A 122 -0.17 -1.59 12.86
N PRO A 123 0.46 -2.21 13.87
CA PRO A 123 1.25 -1.45 14.83
C PRO A 123 2.38 -0.73 14.08
N ALA A 124 2.70 0.50 14.51
CA ALA A 124 3.83 1.25 13.95
C ALA A 124 5.06 0.34 13.92
N ALA A 125 5.68 0.21 12.74
CA ALA A 125 6.89 -0.59 12.58
C ALA A 125 7.96 -0.02 13.53
N VAL A 126 8.18 -0.70 14.65
CA VAL A 126 9.37 -0.45 15.47
C VAL A 126 10.54 -0.86 14.57
N PRO A 127 11.44 0.06 14.19
CA PRO A 127 12.62 -0.32 13.43
C PRO A 127 13.32 -1.44 14.19
N PRO A 128 13.89 -2.46 13.50
CA PRO A 128 14.76 -3.41 14.18
C PRO A 128 15.79 -2.61 14.99
N PRO A 129 16.04 -2.99 16.26
CA PRO A 129 17.06 -2.31 17.05
C PRO A 129 18.35 -2.29 16.21
N PRO A 130 19.02 -1.14 16.09
CA PRO A 130 20.25 -1.05 15.30
C PRO A 130 21.23 -2.11 15.81
N ASP A 131 21.82 -2.87 14.90
CA ASP A 131 22.85 -3.84 15.23
C ASP A 131 23.92 -3.15 16.09
N PRO A 132 24.23 -3.65 17.32
CA PRO A 132 25.23 -3.03 18.18
C PRO A 132 26.63 -3.04 17.56
N PHE A 133 26.84 -3.80 16.48
CA PHE A 133 28.08 -3.86 15.71
C PHE A 133 28.21 -2.82 14.58
N LEU A 134 27.13 -2.12 14.21
CA LEU A 134 27.14 -1.06 13.19
C LEU A 134 27.03 0.35 13.80
N SER A 135 26.99 0.45 15.11
CA SER A 135 26.97 1.74 15.81
C SER A 135 28.39 2.33 15.87
N PRO A 136 28.63 3.59 15.44
CA PRO A 136 29.88 4.27 15.76
C PRO A 136 30.02 4.38 17.29
N PRO A 137 31.25 4.32 17.84
CA PRO A 137 31.47 4.40 19.28
C PRO A 137 30.83 5.68 19.83
N ILE A 138 30.15 5.55 20.98
CA ILE A 138 29.43 6.61 21.74
C ILE A 138 30.26 7.89 21.98
N ASN A 139 31.59 7.80 21.88
CA ASN A 139 32.51 8.93 21.98
C ASN A 139 32.46 9.93 20.81
N GLN A 140 31.62 9.72 19.80
CA GLN A 140 31.41 10.67 18.69
C GLN A 140 30.02 11.32 18.65
N LEU A 141 29.13 11.03 19.61
CA LEU A 141 27.89 11.80 19.71
C LEU A 141 28.17 13.18 20.32
N PRO A 142 27.69 14.28 19.71
CA PRO A 142 27.69 15.58 20.37
C PRO A 142 26.89 15.47 21.69
N PRO A 143 27.30 16.20 22.74
CA PRO A 143 26.64 16.10 24.04
C PRO A 143 25.15 16.47 23.93
N PRO A 144 24.27 15.80 24.68
CA PRO A 144 22.85 16.12 24.67
C PRO A 144 22.62 17.56 25.16
N PRO A 145 21.64 18.29 24.60
CA PRO A 145 21.31 19.62 25.07
C PRO A 145 20.81 19.58 26.53
N PRO A 146 21.04 20.64 27.32
CA PRO A 146 20.67 20.66 28.73
C PRO A 146 19.15 20.56 28.95
N PRO A 147 18.70 19.94 30.06
CA PRO A 147 17.28 19.84 30.37
C PRO A 147 16.70 21.23 30.68
N GLY A 148 15.73 21.69 29.88
CA GLY A 148 15.02 22.95 30.12
C GLY A 148 14.71 23.82 28.89
N ALA A 149 15.20 23.47 27.69
CA ALA A 149 14.73 24.10 26.47
C ALA A 149 13.36 23.50 26.09
N ALA A 150 12.30 24.27 26.27
CA ALA A 150 10.99 23.99 25.69
C ALA A 150 11.13 23.66 24.19
N PRO A 151 10.26 22.82 23.60
CA PRO A 151 10.25 22.64 22.16
C PRO A 151 9.99 24.00 21.53
N VAL A 152 10.98 24.53 20.81
CA VAL A 152 10.76 25.61 19.86
C VAL A 152 9.78 25.04 18.85
N VAL A 153 8.55 25.54 18.90
CA VAL A 153 7.56 25.34 17.86
C VAL A 153 8.23 25.86 16.60
N MET A 154 8.70 24.97 15.72
CA MET A 154 9.07 25.35 14.36
C MET A 154 7.77 25.67 13.64
N MET A 155 7.32 26.91 13.86
CA MET A 155 6.44 27.67 13.00
C MET A 155 6.90 27.44 11.55
N GLY A 156 5.94 27.15 10.68
CA GLY A 156 6.15 26.61 9.34
C GLY A 156 7.34 27.20 8.59
N HIS A 157 8.21 26.32 8.10
CA HIS A 157 8.86 26.59 6.82
C HIS A 157 7.78 26.49 5.75
N GLU A 158 7.03 27.58 5.60
CA GLU A 158 6.61 28.02 4.29
C GLU A 158 7.91 28.22 3.50
N THR A 159 8.28 27.21 2.71
CA THR A 159 9.28 27.38 1.66
C THR A 159 8.69 28.38 0.67
N ALA A 160 8.96 29.66 0.92
CA ALA A 160 8.78 30.72 -0.05
C ALA A 160 9.50 30.30 -1.33
N LEU A 161 8.71 30.02 -2.35
CA LEU A 161 9.19 29.75 -3.70
C LEU A 161 10.06 30.93 -4.14
N PRO A 162 11.24 30.71 -4.74
CA PRO A 162 12.01 31.78 -5.34
C PRO A 162 11.16 32.47 -6.43
N PRO A 163 11.08 33.80 -6.47
CA PRO A 163 10.33 34.50 -7.51
C PRO A 163 10.98 34.24 -8.87
N GLY A 164 10.24 33.61 -9.78
CA GLY A 164 10.64 33.46 -11.20
C GLY A 164 10.80 32.02 -11.72
N ALA A 165 10.46 30.97 -10.96
CA ALA A 165 10.42 29.62 -11.52
C ALA A 165 9.20 29.44 -12.45
N PRO A 166 9.37 28.90 -13.69
CA PRO A 166 8.25 28.64 -14.58
C PRO A 166 7.30 27.60 -13.96
N LEU A 167 6.01 27.90 -13.94
CA LEU A 167 4.99 26.95 -13.49
C LEU A 167 4.98 25.73 -14.41
N PRO A 168 4.89 24.50 -13.86
CA PRO A 168 4.70 23.31 -14.67
C PRO A 168 3.36 23.38 -15.42
N PRO A 169 3.27 22.86 -16.66
CA PRO A 169 2.02 22.85 -17.41
C PRO A 169 0.96 22.03 -16.67
N PRO A 170 -0.33 22.41 -16.75
CA PRO A 170 -1.41 21.69 -16.10
C PRO A 170 -1.55 20.26 -16.65
N PRO A 171 -1.98 19.30 -15.82
CA PRO A 171 -2.22 17.93 -16.25
C PRO A 171 -3.32 17.87 -17.33
N PRO A 172 -3.22 16.98 -18.33
CA PRO A 172 -4.26 16.78 -19.32
C PRO A 172 -5.59 16.40 -18.65
N GLY A 173 -6.66 17.16 -18.90
CA GLY A 173 -8.01 16.86 -18.40
C GLY A 173 -8.49 17.66 -17.19
N ALA A 174 -7.75 18.66 -16.71
CA ALA A 174 -8.27 19.61 -15.72
C ALA A 174 -9.45 20.42 -16.32
N PRO A 175 -10.54 20.65 -15.57
CA PRO A 175 -11.63 21.54 -16.02
C PRO A 175 -11.09 22.94 -16.25
N VAL A 176 -11.27 23.46 -17.46
CA VAL A 176 -10.90 24.83 -17.80
C VAL A 176 -11.81 25.77 -17.02
N PRO A 177 -11.29 26.72 -16.22
CA PRO A 177 -12.14 27.73 -15.58
C PRO A 177 -12.86 28.55 -16.67
N PRO A 178 -14.11 28.97 -16.44
CA PRO A 178 -14.85 29.74 -17.42
C PRO A 178 -14.12 31.06 -17.74
N PRO A 179 -14.14 31.51 -19.00
CA PRO A 179 -13.47 32.74 -19.39
C PRO A 179 -14.12 33.95 -18.71
N PRO A 180 -13.33 35.00 -18.39
CA PRO A 180 -13.88 36.25 -17.87
C PRO A 180 -14.86 36.88 -18.89
N PRO A 181 -15.89 37.62 -18.43
CA PRO A 181 -16.91 38.18 -19.31
C PRO A 181 -16.29 39.12 -20.35
N GLY A 182 -16.53 38.87 -21.64
CA GLY A 182 -16.20 39.80 -22.73
C GLY A 182 -15.26 39.28 -23.83
N MET A 183 -14.83 38.03 -23.82
CA MET A 183 -14.07 37.46 -24.95
C MET A 183 -14.98 36.61 -25.87
N PRO A 184 -14.82 36.72 -27.21
CA PRO A 184 -15.58 35.91 -28.14
C PRO A 184 -15.19 34.43 -28.03
N VAL A 185 -16.20 33.57 -28.01
CA VAL A 185 -16.04 32.11 -27.97
C VAL A 185 -15.34 31.61 -29.25
N PRO A 186 -14.31 30.76 -29.14
CA PRO A 186 -13.66 30.16 -30.31
C PRO A 186 -14.60 29.13 -30.98
N PRO A 187 -14.49 28.95 -32.31
CA PRO A 187 -15.34 28.02 -33.04
C PRO A 187 -15.06 26.56 -32.67
N PRO A 188 -16.08 25.67 -32.77
CA PRO A 188 -15.91 24.26 -32.45
C PRO A 188 -14.95 23.56 -33.42
N PRO A 189 -14.21 22.53 -32.96
CA PRO A 189 -13.26 21.79 -33.79
C PRO A 189 -13.96 20.97 -34.89
N PRO A 190 -13.31 20.75 -36.05
CA PRO A 190 -13.90 20.04 -37.17
C PRO A 190 -13.89 18.53 -36.89
N GLY A 191 -15.07 17.91 -36.90
CA GLY A 191 -15.19 16.45 -36.98
C GLY A 191 -16.16 15.83 -35.98
N ALA A 192 -17.46 16.09 -36.15
CA ALA A 192 -18.50 15.14 -35.75
C ALA A 192 -19.33 14.84 -37.00
N PRO A 193 -19.50 13.56 -37.41
CA PRO A 193 -20.48 13.22 -38.42
C PRO A 193 -21.90 13.40 -37.87
N ALA A 194 -22.81 13.76 -38.78
CA ALA A 194 -24.23 13.98 -38.54
C ALA A 194 -24.99 12.69 -38.19
#